data_AF-A0A7V2B0K8-F1
#
_entry.id   AF-A0A7V2B0K8-F1
#
_cell.length_a   1.000
_cell.length_b   1.000
_cell.length_c   1.000
_cell.angle_alpha   90.00
_cell.angle_beta   90.00
_cell.angle_gamma   90.00
#
_symmetry.space_group_name_H-M   'P 1'
#
loop_
_entity.id
_entity.type
_entity.pdbx_description
1 polymer ?
#
loop_
_entity_poly.entity_id
_entity_poly.type
_entity_poly.pdbx_seq_one_letter_code
_entity_poly.pdbx_strand_id
1 'polypeptide(L)'
;MHHAADLMLRQLIVLVVGCFAVLTVLAQPSDWSTLFVQAMRLKDAGQFDQAAPLAEQALVLAQAQYGPENRSVGLVLNLLGIIYTEQGRYAEAEVFLERALRIYGKWFGETSPERAGVLNNLGRLYFKWGRYAHAEAILQQALAFFEQAYGPHSHRLRYSLERLSEVYQAMGRIEEARRYAERAAQLPPPPQASQP
;
A
#
# COMPACT_ATOMS: atom_id res chain seq x y z
N MET A 1 36.07 -39.09 -44.68
CA MET A 1 35.33 -39.46 -43.45
C MET A 1 35.53 -38.48 -42.30
N HIS A 2 36.72 -37.90 -42.09
CA HIS A 2 36.95 -36.93 -41.00
C HIS A 2 36.14 -35.62 -41.10
N HIS A 3 35.85 -35.13 -42.30
CA HIS A 3 35.15 -33.85 -42.47
C HIS A 3 33.67 -33.88 -42.06
N ALA A 4 33.01 -35.04 -42.19
CA ALA A 4 31.61 -35.21 -41.80
C ALA A 4 31.42 -35.29 -40.28
N ALA A 5 32.39 -35.90 -39.57
CA ALA A 5 32.37 -36.00 -38.11
C ALA A 5 32.56 -34.63 -37.43
N ASP A 6 33.44 -33.79 -37.99
CA ASP A 6 33.70 -32.44 -37.49
C ASP A 6 32.48 -31.50 -37.70
N LEU A 7 31.76 -31.67 -38.80
CA LEU A 7 30.53 -30.93 -39.08
C LEU A 7 29.39 -31.32 -38.11
N MET A 8 29.25 -32.62 -37.80
CA MET A 8 28.26 -33.09 -36.84
C MET A 8 28.60 -32.68 -35.40
N LEU A 9 29.88 -32.68 -35.03
CA LEU A 9 30.32 -32.20 -33.71
C LEU A 9 30.05 -30.71 -33.53
N ARG A 10 30.32 -29.89 -34.56
CA ARG A 10 29.99 -28.45 -34.54
C ARG A 10 28.49 -28.20 -34.45
N GLN A 11 27.67 -28.96 -35.19
CA GLN A 11 26.21 -28.82 -35.12
C GLN A 11 25.64 -29.25 -33.77
N LEU A 12 26.18 -30.30 -33.14
CA LEU A 12 25.77 -30.75 -31.81
C LEU A 12 26.12 -29.72 -30.72
N ILE A 13 27.31 -29.10 -30.80
CA ILE A 13 27.73 -28.05 -29.86
C ILE A 13 26.83 -26.81 -29.99
N VAL A 14 26.50 -26.38 -31.22
CA VAL A 14 25.59 -25.25 -31.45
C VAL A 14 24.17 -25.55 -30.92
N LEU A 15 23.69 -26.79 -31.08
CA LEU A 15 22.40 -27.23 -30.52
C LEU A 15 22.40 -27.26 -29.00
N VAL A 16 23.48 -27.76 -28.36
CA VAL A 16 23.59 -27.83 -26.89
C VAL A 16 23.74 -26.43 -26.28
N VAL A 17 24.55 -25.54 -26.89
CA VAL A 17 24.71 -24.15 -26.43
C VAL A 17 23.44 -23.32 -26.69
N GLY A 18 22.79 -23.51 -27.84
CA GLY A 18 21.52 -22.87 -28.17
C GLY A 18 20.37 -23.32 -27.26
N CYS A 19 20.33 -24.60 -26.88
CA CYS A 19 19.33 -25.13 -25.96
C CYS A 19 19.55 -24.64 -24.51
N PHE A 20 20.80 -24.44 -24.10
CA PHE A 20 21.13 -23.84 -22.80
C PHE A 20 20.69 -22.38 -22.68
N ALA A 21 20.85 -21.60 -23.75
CA ALA A 21 20.41 -20.19 -23.79
C ALA A 21 18.89 -20.05 -23.77
N VAL A 22 18.15 -20.98 -24.38
CA VAL A 22 16.68 -20.99 -24.40
C VAL A 22 16.08 -21.46 -23.06
N LEU A 23 16.76 -22.35 -22.34
CA LEU A 23 16.36 -22.74 -20.98
C LEU A 23 16.64 -21.64 -19.92
N THR A 24 17.44 -20.63 -20.27
CA THR A 24 17.65 -19.44 -19.45
C THR A 24 16.73 -18.26 -19.78
N VAL A 25 15.52 -18.49 -20.29
CA VAL A 25 14.37 -17.62 -19.94
C VAL A 25 13.99 -17.96 -18.50
N LEU A 26 14.94 -17.76 -17.59
CA LEU A 26 14.71 -17.79 -16.16
C LEU A 26 13.75 -16.64 -15.90
N ALA A 27 12.65 -16.92 -15.22
CA ALA A 27 11.88 -15.89 -14.57
C ALA A 27 12.88 -14.98 -13.83
N GLN A 28 13.11 -13.79 -14.36
CA GLN A 28 13.92 -12.78 -13.69
C GLN A 28 13.35 -12.68 -12.28
N PRO A 29 14.15 -12.83 -11.20
CA PRO A 29 13.63 -12.67 -9.86
C PRO A 29 12.94 -11.31 -9.81
N SER A 30 11.62 -11.32 -9.65
CA SER A 30 10.81 -10.11 -9.68
C SER A 30 11.32 -9.19 -8.59
N ASP A 31 11.70 -7.97 -8.95
CA ASP A 31 12.10 -6.98 -7.98
C ASP A 31 10.91 -6.66 -7.04
N TRP A 32 11.21 -6.07 -5.88
CA TRP A 32 10.16 -5.73 -4.91
C TRP A 32 9.07 -4.84 -5.53
N SER A 33 9.43 -3.97 -6.48
CA SER A 33 8.52 -2.99 -7.07
C SER A 33 7.49 -3.66 -7.99
N THR A 34 7.90 -4.67 -8.75
CA THR A 34 7.00 -5.50 -9.57
C THR A 34 6.00 -6.25 -8.71
N LEU A 35 6.47 -6.91 -7.66
CA LEU A 35 5.60 -7.63 -6.72
C LEU A 35 4.64 -6.69 -5.99
N PHE A 36 5.13 -5.52 -5.57
CA PHE A 36 4.32 -4.49 -4.94
C PHE A 36 3.19 -4.02 -5.88
N VAL A 37 3.48 -3.73 -7.15
CA VAL A 37 2.46 -3.32 -8.13
C VAL A 37 1.44 -4.42 -8.38
N GLN A 38 1.87 -5.68 -8.48
CA GLN A 38 0.95 -6.81 -8.63
C GLN A 38 0.05 -6.96 -7.39
N ALA A 39 0.61 -6.90 -6.19
CA ALA A 39 -0.14 -6.93 -4.95
C ALA A 39 -1.14 -5.78 -4.84
N MET A 40 -0.77 -4.56 -5.25
CA MET A 40 -1.70 -3.43 -5.31
C MET A 40 -2.89 -3.70 -6.23
N ARG A 41 -2.65 -4.22 -7.44
CA ARG A 41 -3.72 -4.56 -8.38
C ARG A 41 -4.67 -5.61 -7.82
N LEU A 42 -4.14 -6.66 -7.21
CA LEU A 42 -4.96 -7.69 -6.55
C LEU A 42 -5.77 -7.10 -5.39
N LYS A 43 -5.15 -6.23 -4.58
CA LYS A 43 -5.84 -5.50 -3.50
C LYS A 43 -6.92 -4.57 -4.05
N ASP A 44 -6.71 -3.91 -5.20
CA ASP A 44 -7.74 -3.09 -5.86
C ASP A 44 -8.88 -3.94 -6.42
N ALA A 45 -8.60 -5.17 -6.85
CA ALA A 45 -9.60 -6.16 -7.26
C ALA A 45 -10.28 -6.89 -6.08
N GLY A 46 -9.95 -6.55 -4.83
CA GLY A 46 -10.49 -7.20 -3.62
C GLY A 46 -9.95 -8.61 -3.37
N GLN A 47 -8.92 -9.05 -4.09
CA GLN A 47 -8.30 -10.37 -3.99
C GLN A 47 -7.20 -10.37 -2.90
N PHE A 48 -7.59 -10.10 -1.66
CA PHE A 48 -6.65 -9.89 -0.55
C PHE A 48 -5.77 -11.11 -0.25
N ASP A 49 -6.33 -12.32 -0.33
CA ASP A 49 -5.60 -13.57 -0.07
C ASP A 49 -4.48 -13.82 -1.09
N GLN A 50 -4.67 -13.35 -2.34
CA GLN A 50 -3.64 -13.42 -3.38
C GLN A 50 -2.66 -12.25 -3.27
N ALA A 51 -3.11 -11.08 -2.82
CA ALA A 51 -2.28 -9.90 -2.66
C ALA A 51 -1.26 -10.04 -1.52
N ALA A 52 -1.67 -10.65 -0.39
CA ALA A 52 -0.85 -10.80 0.81
C ALA A 52 0.53 -11.42 0.56
N PRO A 53 0.66 -12.64 -0.01
CA PRO A 53 1.97 -13.27 -0.20
C PRO A 53 2.90 -12.46 -1.13
N LEU A 54 2.34 -11.78 -2.14
CA LEU A 54 3.14 -10.92 -3.03
C LEU A 54 3.65 -9.69 -2.28
N ALA A 55 2.83 -9.07 -1.43
CA ALA A 55 3.25 -7.93 -0.62
C ALA A 55 4.27 -8.34 0.46
N GLU A 56 4.15 -9.52 1.06
CA GLU A 56 5.14 -10.06 2.01
C GLU A 56 6.49 -10.33 1.32
N GLN A 57 6.47 -10.93 0.14
CA GLN A 57 7.69 -11.14 -0.64
C GLN A 57 8.32 -9.81 -1.09
N ALA A 58 7.49 -8.84 -1.50
CA ALA A 58 7.96 -7.48 -1.79
C ALA A 58 8.62 -6.84 -0.56
N LEU A 59 8.11 -7.08 0.65
CA LEU A 59 8.67 -6.52 1.89
C LEU A 59 10.08 -7.07 2.13
N VAL A 60 10.25 -8.38 1.99
CA VAL A 60 11.57 -9.05 2.15
C VAL A 60 12.58 -8.47 1.16
N LEU A 61 12.20 -8.36 -0.12
CA LEU A 61 13.09 -7.84 -1.16
C LEU A 61 13.42 -6.36 -0.96
N ALA A 62 12.44 -5.53 -0.60
CA ALA A 62 12.65 -4.10 -0.34
C ALA A 62 13.58 -3.88 0.86
N GLN A 63 13.44 -4.68 1.92
CA GLN A 63 14.33 -4.64 3.09
C GLN A 63 15.75 -5.07 2.73
N ALA A 64 15.91 -6.12 1.93
CA ALA A 64 17.21 -6.58 1.47
C ALA A 64 17.91 -5.53 0.58
N GLN A 65 17.15 -4.83 -0.27
CA GLN A 65 17.71 -3.88 -1.23
C GLN A 65 18.05 -2.53 -0.61
N TYR A 66 17.21 -2.00 0.29
CA TYR A 66 17.36 -0.62 0.79
C TYR A 66 17.49 -0.49 2.31
N GLY A 67 17.38 -1.60 3.05
CA GLY A 67 17.35 -1.60 4.50
C GLY A 67 15.95 -1.37 5.11
N PRO A 68 15.76 -1.73 6.38
CA PRO A 68 14.43 -1.82 7.03
C PRO A 68 13.74 -0.48 7.31
N GLU A 69 14.46 0.63 7.21
CA GLU A 69 13.98 1.99 7.53
C GLU A 69 13.79 2.87 6.27
N ASN A 70 13.86 2.27 5.08
CA ASN A 70 13.69 2.98 3.82
C ASN A 70 12.21 3.29 3.53
N ARG A 71 11.92 4.42 2.87
CA ARG A 71 10.56 4.80 2.44
C ARG A 71 9.85 3.74 1.58
N SER A 72 10.60 2.98 0.77
CA SER A 72 10.06 1.87 -0.04
C SER A 72 9.54 0.73 0.84
N VAL A 73 10.21 0.44 1.95
CA VAL A 73 9.71 -0.48 2.97
C VAL A 73 8.43 0.07 3.60
N GLY A 74 8.37 1.37 3.88
CA GLY A 74 7.15 2.05 4.33
C GLY A 74 5.95 1.87 3.39
N LEU A 75 6.16 1.92 2.07
CA LEU A 75 5.10 1.70 1.06
C LEU A 75 4.52 0.29 1.17
N VAL A 76 5.39 -0.72 1.23
CA VAL A 76 4.98 -2.13 1.30
C VAL A 76 4.30 -2.44 2.63
N LEU A 77 4.81 -1.90 3.75
CA LEU A 77 4.19 -2.05 5.07
C LEU A 77 2.79 -1.44 5.10
N ASN A 78 2.59 -0.25 4.52
CA ASN A 78 1.27 0.35 4.43
C ASN A 78 0.30 -0.51 3.59
N LEU A 79 0.78 -1.10 2.50
CA LEU A 79 -0.01 -2.03 1.68
C LEU A 79 -0.43 -3.28 2.48
N LEU A 80 0.51 -3.92 3.19
CA LEU A 80 0.21 -5.08 4.05
C LEU A 80 -0.80 -4.71 5.15
N GLY A 81 -0.63 -3.54 5.76
CA GLY A 81 -1.57 -3.02 6.75
C GLY A 81 -3.01 -2.90 6.20
N ILE A 82 -3.16 -2.40 4.97
CA ILE A 82 -4.46 -2.36 4.29
C ILE A 82 -4.98 -3.77 4.04
N ILE A 83 -4.19 -4.66 3.43
CA ILE A 83 -4.62 -6.02 3.08
C ILE A 83 -5.09 -6.77 4.34
N TYR A 84 -4.34 -6.68 5.44
CA TYR A 84 -4.65 -7.37 6.69
C TYR A 84 -5.82 -6.75 7.43
N THR A 85 -6.05 -5.44 7.28
CA THR A 85 -7.30 -4.81 7.72
C THR A 85 -8.51 -5.40 7.00
N GLU A 86 -8.42 -5.61 5.69
CA GLU A 86 -9.52 -6.16 4.90
C GLU A 86 -9.76 -7.66 5.15
N GLN A 87 -8.71 -8.40 5.53
CA GLN A 87 -8.82 -9.81 5.96
C GLN A 87 -9.29 -10.00 7.42
N GLY A 88 -9.51 -8.92 8.19
CA GLY A 88 -9.86 -9.02 9.61
C GLY A 88 -8.68 -9.35 10.54
N ARG A 89 -7.45 -9.36 10.02
CA ARG A 89 -6.20 -9.61 10.75
C ARG A 89 -5.70 -8.32 11.42
N TYR A 90 -6.52 -7.78 12.31
CA TYR A 90 -6.37 -6.40 12.78
C TYR A 90 -5.09 -6.13 13.58
N ALA A 91 -4.69 -7.04 14.46
CA ALA A 91 -3.47 -6.88 15.25
C ALA A 91 -2.20 -6.86 14.38
N GLU A 92 -2.16 -7.70 13.34
CA GLU A 92 -1.04 -7.72 12.40
C GLU A 92 -1.02 -6.45 11.54
N ALA A 93 -2.19 -5.99 11.09
CA ALA A 93 -2.32 -4.73 10.37
C ALA A 93 -1.82 -3.52 11.17
N GLU A 94 -2.12 -3.46 12.49
CA GLU A 94 -1.69 -2.40 13.40
C GLU A 94 -0.16 -2.28 13.41
N VAL A 95 0.54 -3.41 13.60
CA VAL A 95 2.01 -3.47 13.60
C VAL A 95 2.60 -2.92 12.30
N PHE A 96 2.03 -3.29 11.15
CA PHE A 96 2.51 -2.82 9.85
C PHE A 96 2.26 -1.33 9.63
N LEU A 97 1.06 -0.83 9.95
CA LEU A 97 0.70 0.58 9.78
C LEU A 97 1.50 1.48 10.73
N GLU A 98 1.69 1.10 11.98
CA GLU A 98 2.52 1.85 12.92
C GLU A 98 3.98 1.91 12.46
N ARG A 99 4.52 0.80 11.93
CA ARG A 99 5.88 0.80 11.40
C ARG A 99 6.01 1.68 10.15
N ALA A 100 5.03 1.64 9.24
CA ALA A 100 4.98 2.53 8.08
C ALA A 100 4.92 4.01 8.52
N LEU A 101 4.11 4.33 9.52
CA LEU A 101 3.97 5.67 10.08
C LEU A 101 5.30 6.18 10.66
N ARG A 102 6.02 5.34 11.43
CA ARG A 102 7.35 5.68 11.97
C ARG A 102 8.37 5.94 10.87
N ILE A 103 8.40 5.12 9.81
CA ILE A 103 9.32 5.30 8.69
C ILE A 103 9.03 6.63 7.98
N TYR A 104 7.77 6.92 7.66
CA TYR A 104 7.43 8.18 6.98
C TYR A 104 7.67 9.42 7.83
N GLY A 105 7.48 9.33 9.15
CA GLY A 105 7.84 10.41 10.07
C GLY A 105 9.33 10.80 10.00
N LYS A 106 10.23 9.83 9.76
CA LYS A 106 11.67 10.11 9.60
C LYS A 106 12.03 10.77 8.27
N TRP A 107 11.38 10.36 7.18
CA TRP A 107 11.76 10.77 5.82
C TRP A 107 11.17 12.10 5.38
N PHE A 108 9.93 12.38 5.79
CA PHE A 108 9.18 13.51 5.25
C PHE A 108 8.83 14.57 6.31
N GLY A 109 9.35 14.41 7.53
CA GLY A 109 9.00 15.29 8.65
C GLY A 109 7.53 15.17 9.05
N GLU A 110 7.01 16.19 9.71
CA GLU A 110 5.66 16.13 10.29
C GLU A 110 4.54 16.25 9.24
N THR A 111 4.74 16.95 8.14
CA THR A 111 3.64 17.45 7.29
C THR A 111 3.41 16.70 5.97
N SER A 112 3.90 15.46 5.82
CA SER A 112 3.78 14.75 4.54
C SER A 112 2.41 14.12 4.27
N PRO A 113 1.88 14.24 3.04
CA PRO A 113 0.67 13.55 2.59
C PRO A 113 0.69 12.04 2.77
N GLU A 114 1.85 11.40 2.60
CA GLU A 114 2.05 9.97 2.78
C GLU A 114 1.81 9.58 4.24
N ARG A 115 2.31 10.38 5.20
CA ARG A 115 2.07 10.18 6.63
C ARG A 115 0.57 10.28 6.96
N ALA A 116 -0.11 11.28 6.40
CA ALA A 116 -1.56 11.47 6.58
C ALA A 116 -2.38 10.30 5.98
N GLY A 117 -1.93 9.75 4.85
CA GLY A 117 -2.52 8.54 4.25
C GLY A 117 -2.43 7.31 5.17
N VAL A 118 -1.27 7.10 5.82
CA VAL A 118 -1.11 5.99 6.78
C VAL A 118 -2.00 6.18 8.02
N LEU A 119 -2.11 7.41 8.55
CA LEU A 119 -3.01 7.71 9.66
C LEU A 119 -4.47 7.40 9.29
N ASN A 120 -4.92 7.76 8.09
CA ASN A 120 -6.26 7.38 7.62
C ASN A 120 -6.49 5.87 7.53
N ASN A 121 -5.47 5.10 7.14
CA ASN A 121 -5.54 3.64 7.13
C ASN A 121 -5.60 3.06 8.54
N LEU A 122 -4.81 3.61 9.47
CA LEU A 122 -4.82 3.19 10.88
C LEU A 122 -6.16 3.53 11.56
N GLY A 123 -6.74 4.69 11.24
CA GLY A 123 -8.09 5.05 11.66
C GLY A 123 -9.16 4.07 11.13
N ARG A 124 -9.07 3.69 9.85
CA ARG A 124 -9.97 2.67 9.25
C ARG A 124 -9.80 1.31 9.92
N LEU A 125 -8.55 0.91 10.20
CA LEU A 125 -8.26 -0.30 10.93
C LEU A 125 -8.99 -0.31 12.28
N TYR A 126 -8.80 0.72 13.09
CA TYR A 126 -9.44 0.80 14.41
C TYR A 126 -10.96 0.83 14.33
N PHE A 127 -11.53 1.51 13.34
CA PHE A 127 -12.96 1.50 13.10
C PHE A 127 -13.49 0.09 12.80
N LYS A 128 -12.85 -0.63 11.86
CA LYS A 128 -13.22 -2.01 11.51
C LYS A 128 -13.02 -2.99 12.67
N TRP A 129 -12.03 -2.74 13.52
CA TRP A 129 -11.79 -3.51 14.73
C TRP A 129 -12.76 -3.16 15.88
N GLY A 130 -13.62 -2.15 15.73
CA GLY A 130 -14.54 -1.70 16.79
C GLY A 130 -13.88 -0.86 17.89
N ARG A 131 -12.61 -0.45 17.70
CA ARG A 131 -11.87 0.42 18.63
C ARG A 131 -12.16 1.89 18.32
N TYR A 132 -13.42 2.30 18.47
CA TYR A 132 -13.88 3.62 18.01
C TYR A 132 -13.13 4.80 18.62
N ALA A 133 -12.77 4.76 19.91
CA ALA A 133 -12.00 5.85 20.54
C ALA A 133 -10.60 6.02 19.93
N HIS A 134 -9.95 4.91 19.55
CA HIS A 134 -8.66 4.96 18.86
C HIS A 134 -8.84 5.48 17.42
N ALA A 135 -9.91 5.06 16.74
CA ALA A 135 -10.25 5.56 15.41
C ALA A 135 -10.49 7.09 15.42
N GLU A 136 -11.26 7.60 16.39
CA GLU A 136 -11.50 9.05 16.57
C GLU A 136 -10.18 9.82 16.69
N ALA A 137 -9.33 9.43 17.64
CA ALA A 137 -8.06 10.12 17.90
C ALA A 137 -7.15 10.14 16.65
N ILE A 138 -7.02 9.01 15.95
CA ILE A 138 -6.16 8.91 14.77
C ILE A 138 -6.74 9.65 13.56
N LEU A 139 -8.05 9.58 13.34
CA LEU A 139 -8.68 10.27 12.21
C LEU A 139 -8.71 11.79 12.42
N GLN A 140 -8.85 12.27 13.66
CA GLN A 140 -8.68 13.69 13.98
C GLN A 140 -7.25 14.17 13.67
N GLN A 141 -6.23 13.39 14.02
CA GLN A 141 -4.84 13.70 13.65
C GLN A 141 -4.68 13.73 12.12
N ALA A 142 -5.19 12.73 11.40
CA ALA A 142 -5.13 12.71 9.94
C ALA A 142 -5.81 13.94 9.32
N LEU A 143 -7.00 14.31 9.81
CA LEU A 143 -7.72 15.49 9.34
C LEU A 143 -6.91 16.78 9.54
N ALA A 144 -6.33 16.98 10.72
CA ALA A 144 -5.48 18.14 11.01
C ALA A 144 -4.28 18.22 10.06
N PHE A 145 -3.63 17.08 9.76
CA PHE A 145 -2.56 17.04 8.77
C PHE A 145 -3.04 17.42 7.36
N PHE A 146 -4.17 16.88 6.91
CA PHE A 146 -4.71 17.22 5.60
C PHE A 146 -5.14 18.69 5.50
N GLU A 147 -5.69 19.26 6.57
CA GLU A 147 -6.02 20.68 6.66
C GLU A 147 -4.78 21.56 6.55
N GLN A 148 -3.72 21.21 7.27
CA GLN A 148 -2.45 21.95 7.21
C GLN A 148 -1.79 21.86 5.83
N ALA A 149 -1.83 20.68 5.20
CA ALA A 149 -1.17 20.43 3.92
C ALA A 149 -1.92 20.98 2.71
N TYR A 150 -3.26 21.00 2.75
CA TYR A 150 -4.10 21.29 1.56
C TYR A 150 -5.18 22.35 1.78
N GLY A 151 -5.31 22.86 3.00
CA GLY A 151 -6.36 23.81 3.38
C GLY A 151 -7.70 23.13 3.74
N PRO A 152 -8.58 23.86 4.44
CA PRO A 152 -9.80 23.32 5.05
C PRO A 152 -10.90 22.91 4.05
N HIS A 153 -10.77 23.31 2.78
CA HIS A 153 -11.73 23.05 1.70
C HIS A 153 -11.22 22.05 0.66
N SER A 154 -10.10 21.38 0.90
CA SER A 154 -9.58 20.39 -0.05
C SER A 154 -10.39 19.10 -0.05
N HIS A 155 -10.64 18.53 -1.23
CA HIS A 155 -11.30 17.24 -1.39
C HIS A 155 -10.56 16.10 -0.66
N ARG A 156 -9.27 16.27 -0.35
CA ARG A 156 -8.44 15.28 0.34
C ARG A 156 -8.87 15.03 1.79
N LEU A 157 -9.61 15.95 2.40
CA LEU A 157 -10.14 15.81 3.77
C LEU A 157 -11.36 14.88 3.81
N ARG A 158 -12.03 14.66 2.67
CA ARG A 158 -13.34 13.97 2.58
C ARG A 158 -13.33 12.62 3.30
N TYR A 159 -12.33 11.78 3.03
CA TYR A 159 -12.25 10.46 3.64
C TYR A 159 -12.18 10.53 5.18
N SER A 160 -11.32 11.39 5.74
CA SER A 160 -11.17 11.53 7.20
C SER A 160 -12.46 12.03 7.83
N LEU A 161 -13.13 13.00 7.20
CA LEU A 161 -14.41 13.54 7.66
C LEU A 161 -15.52 12.47 7.63
N GLU A 162 -15.63 11.70 6.54
CA GLU A 162 -16.62 10.63 6.41
C GLU A 162 -16.38 9.52 7.44
N ARG A 163 -15.12 9.08 7.62
CA ARG A 163 -14.79 8.09 8.66
C ARG A 163 -15.05 8.62 10.08
N LEU A 164 -14.76 9.88 10.36
CA LEU A 164 -15.10 10.50 11.65
C LEU A 164 -16.61 10.50 11.88
N SER A 165 -17.40 10.86 10.87
CA SER A 165 -18.86 10.79 10.95
C SER A 165 -19.32 9.39 11.34
N GLU A 166 -18.84 8.35 10.66
CA GLU A 166 -19.18 6.95 10.98
C GLU A 166 -18.75 6.54 12.38
N VAL A 167 -17.55 6.95 12.82
CA VAL A 167 -17.06 6.71 14.19
C VAL A 167 -18.00 7.33 15.23
N TYR A 168 -18.38 8.59 15.04
CA TYR A 168 -19.30 9.27 15.97
C TYR A 168 -20.70 8.65 15.96
N GLN A 169 -21.21 8.21 14.80
CA GLN A 169 -22.47 7.46 14.73
C GLN A 169 -22.39 6.17 15.54
N ALA A 170 -21.31 5.40 15.38
CA ALA A 170 -21.10 4.16 16.14
C ALA A 170 -21.00 4.39 17.66
N MET A 171 -20.56 5.57 18.08
CA MET A 171 -20.53 5.99 19.49
C MET A 171 -21.85 6.60 20.00
N GLY A 172 -22.86 6.80 19.14
CA GLY A 172 -24.10 7.50 19.50
C GLY A 172 -23.99 9.03 19.58
N ARG A 173 -22.89 9.61 19.10
CA ARG A 173 -22.60 11.06 19.08
C ARG A 173 -23.14 11.69 17.80
N ILE A 174 -24.48 11.75 17.71
CA ILE A 174 -25.20 12.06 16.47
C ILE A 174 -24.92 13.48 15.94
N GLU A 175 -24.78 14.45 16.83
CA GLU A 175 -24.58 15.85 16.42
C GLU A 175 -23.17 16.06 15.84
N GLU A 176 -22.13 15.47 16.44
CA GLU A 176 -20.78 15.47 15.86
C GLU A 176 -20.77 14.75 14.51
N ALA A 177 -21.38 13.57 14.43
CA ALA A 177 -21.47 12.83 13.17
C ALA A 177 -22.06 13.68 12.04
N ARG A 178 -23.20 14.34 12.31
CA ARG A 178 -23.87 15.21 11.36
C ARG A 178 -22.96 16.35 10.90
N ARG A 179 -22.25 17.01 11.80
CA ARG A 179 -21.31 18.10 11.44
C ARG A 179 -20.20 17.63 10.51
N TYR A 180 -19.60 16.47 10.78
CA TYR A 180 -18.56 15.91 9.92
C TYR A 180 -19.11 15.50 8.54
N ALA A 181 -20.30 14.89 8.48
CA ALA A 181 -20.96 14.53 7.23
C ALA A 181 -21.31 15.75 6.37
N GLU A 182 -21.91 16.78 6.98
CA GLU A 182 -22.24 18.04 6.31
C GLU A 182 -21.00 18.72 5.74
N ARG A 183 -19.91 18.74 6.51
CA ARG A 183 -18.63 19.29 6.06
C ARG A 183 -18.06 18.51 4.88
N ALA A 184 -18.09 17.18 4.92
CA ALA A 184 -17.62 16.35 3.82
C ALA A 184 -18.42 16.61 2.53
N ALA A 185 -19.74 16.76 2.63
CA ALA A 185 -20.63 17.02 1.50
C ALA A 185 -20.34 18.36 0.80
N GLN A 186 -19.86 19.36 1.54
CA GLN A 186 -19.54 20.69 1.00
C GLN A 186 -18.17 20.76 0.29
N LEU A 187 -17.32 19.73 0.42
CA LEU A 187 -16.03 19.73 -0.25
C LEU A 187 -16.20 19.57 -1.78
N PRO A 188 -15.28 20.11 -2.59
CA PRO A 188 -15.28 19.87 -4.03
C PRO A 188 -15.05 18.39 -4.34
N PRO A 189 -15.51 17.89 -5.50
CA PRO A 189 -15.12 16.57 -5.98
C PRO A 189 -13.60 16.52 -6.22
N PRO A 190 -12.97 15.33 -6.17
CA PRO A 190 -11.60 15.19 -6.61
C PRO A 190 -11.47 15.65 -8.08
N PRO A 191 -10.34 16.25 -8.49
CA PRO A 191 -10.10 16.56 -9.88
C PRO A 191 -10.25 15.29 -10.71
N GLN A 192 -11.02 15.36 -11.79
CA GLN A 192 -11.05 14.28 -12.76
C GLN A 192 -9.62 14.13 -13.31
N ALA A 193 -9.10 12.90 -13.30
CA ALA A 193 -7.84 12.64 -13.98
C ALA A 193 -8.03 13.06 -15.44
N SER A 194 -7.24 14.04 -15.91
CA SER A 194 -7.16 14.33 -17.34
C SER A 194 -6.90 13.01 -18.04
N GLN A 195 -7.86 12.54 -18.84
CA GLN A 195 -7.62 11.39 -19.69
C GLN A 195 -6.42 11.74 -20.58
N PRO A 196 -5.40 10.86 -20.68
CA PRO A 196 -4.29 11.09 -21.60
C PRO A 196 -4.78 11.16 -23.05
#